data_AF-A0A920UZ07-F1
#
_entry.id   AF-A0A920UZ07-F1
#
_cell.length_a   1.000
_cell.length_b   1.000
_cell.length_c   1.000
_cell.angle_alpha   90.00
_cell.angle_beta   90.00
_cell.angle_gamma   90.00
#
_symmetry.space_group_name_H-M   'P 1'
#
loop_
_entity.id
_entity.type
_entity.pdbx_description
1 polymer ?
#
loop_
_entity_poly.entity_id
_entity_poly.type
_entity_poly.pdbx_seq_one_letter_code
_entity_poly.pdbx_strand_id
1 'polypeptide(L)'
;MVTKVISDSWRIANYLETTYTEGPSLFGGERGAELTRFTHAWADAILVPAVARCVIGDILERIELKDQAYFRASREERFGLSLEQMTERRPEYVQALDTALLPLRVCLRRQSWVAGEAPAYADYSIFGVFQWARVISPEDLLTTEDPVFEWREKMLDQFDGLGRRFAAAS
;
A
#
# COMPACT_ATOMS: atom_id res chain seq x y z
N MET A 1 -22.19 14.90 -24.37
CA MET A 1 -21.89 14.46 -22.98
C MET A 1 -20.48 14.92 -22.66
N VAL A 2 -20.28 15.62 -21.53
CA VAL A 2 -18.94 15.98 -21.07
C VAL A 2 -18.42 14.81 -20.24
N THR A 3 -17.31 14.20 -20.66
CA THR A 3 -16.66 13.13 -19.89
C THR A 3 -16.03 13.76 -18.64
N LYS A 4 -16.47 13.35 -17.45
CA LYS A 4 -15.87 13.77 -16.19
C LYS A 4 -14.65 12.88 -15.92
N VAL A 5 -13.46 13.46 -15.98
CA VAL A 5 -12.20 12.78 -15.62
C VAL A 5 -11.93 13.01 -14.13
N ILE A 6 -11.67 11.94 -13.40
CA ILE A 6 -11.36 11.98 -11.96
C ILE A 6 -10.01 11.30 -11.78
N SER A 7 -9.08 12.00 -11.13
CA SER A 7 -7.76 11.49 -10.75
C SER A 7 -7.60 11.58 -9.24
N ASP A 8 -6.58 10.90 -8.71
CA ASP A 8 -6.32 10.67 -7.27
C ASP A 8 -7.21 9.58 -6.66
N SER A 9 -6.60 8.60 -5.98
CA SER A 9 -7.28 7.40 -5.47
C SER A 9 -8.33 7.75 -4.42
N TRP A 10 -8.05 8.72 -3.54
CA TRP A 10 -9.01 9.24 -2.57
C TRP A 10 -10.23 9.86 -3.24
N ARG A 11 -10.02 10.72 -4.25
CA ARG A 11 -11.11 11.33 -5.03
C ARG A 11 -11.93 10.29 -5.79
N ILE A 12 -11.28 9.28 -6.37
CA ILE A 12 -11.95 8.17 -7.05
C ILE A 12 -12.83 7.41 -6.06
N ALA A 13 -12.32 7.05 -4.87
CA ALA A 13 -13.10 6.35 -3.85
C ALA A 13 -14.33 7.15 -3.39
N ASN A 14 -14.17 8.46 -3.14
CA ASN A 14 -15.28 9.34 -2.81
C ASN A 14 -16.31 9.46 -3.94
N TYR A 15 -15.85 9.52 -5.18
CA TYR A 15 -16.74 9.52 -6.33
C TYR A 15 -17.52 8.20 -6.42
N LEU A 16 -16.87 7.06 -6.21
CA LEU A 16 -17.53 5.76 -6.23
C LEU A 16 -18.60 5.65 -5.14
N GLU A 17 -18.27 6.02 -3.90
CA GLU A 17 -19.22 6.06 -2.77
C GLU A 17 -20.46 6.91 -3.08
N THR A 18 -20.25 8.09 -3.65
CA THR A 18 -21.34 9.05 -3.87
C THR A 18 -22.14 8.80 -5.14
N THR A 19 -21.58 8.08 -6.12
CA THR A 19 -22.22 7.86 -7.42
C THR A 19 -22.89 6.49 -7.52
N TYR A 20 -22.32 5.46 -6.91
CA TYR A 20 -22.79 4.08 -7.02
C TYR A 20 -23.29 3.56 -5.67
N THR A 21 -24.49 3.98 -5.29
CA THR A 21 -25.08 3.73 -3.95
C THR A 21 -25.69 2.34 -3.79
N GLU A 22 -25.88 1.59 -4.89
CA GLU A 22 -26.46 0.24 -4.86
C GLU A 22 -25.46 -0.85 -4.40
N GLY A 23 -24.17 -0.50 -4.28
CA GLY A 23 -23.10 -1.41 -3.84
C GLY A 23 -22.74 -1.28 -2.36
N PRO A 24 -21.83 -2.14 -1.85
CA PRO A 24 -21.28 -1.99 -0.52
C PRO A 24 -20.59 -0.62 -0.36
N SER A 25 -20.85 0.05 0.76
CA SER A 25 -20.18 1.32 1.08
C SER A 25 -18.68 1.09 1.30
N LEU A 26 -17.87 2.00 0.76
CA LEU A 26 -16.43 2.04 0.95
C LEU A 26 -16.03 2.57 2.33
N PHE A 27 -16.93 3.31 2.99
CA PHE A 27 -16.63 4.06 4.21
C PHE A 27 -17.57 3.77 5.39
N GLY A 28 -18.74 3.18 5.16
CA GLY A 28 -19.77 2.99 6.20
C GLY A 28 -20.46 4.29 6.62
N GLY A 29 -20.49 5.31 5.75
CA GLY A 29 -21.08 6.63 6.00
C GLY A 29 -20.06 7.75 6.28
N GLU A 30 -20.57 8.97 6.47
CA GLU A 30 -19.76 10.20 6.52
C GLU A 30 -18.67 10.21 7.60
N ARG A 31 -19.00 9.77 8.82
CA ARG A 31 -18.01 9.67 9.90
C ARG A 31 -16.90 8.67 9.57
N GLY A 32 -17.26 7.56 8.94
CA GLY A 32 -16.28 6.56 8.50
C GLY A 32 -15.40 7.08 7.38
N ALA A 33 -15.92 7.93 6.49
CA ALA A 33 -15.12 8.58 5.45
C ALA A 33 -14.07 9.53 6.06
N GLU A 34 -14.46 10.38 7.01
CA GLU A 34 -13.53 11.31 7.68
C GLU A 34 -12.47 10.59 8.51
N LEU A 35 -12.82 9.50 9.21
CA LEU A 35 -11.83 8.68 9.92
C LEU A 35 -10.91 7.92 8.95
N THR A 36 -11.45 7.41 7.85
CA THR A 36 -10.66 6.74 6.81
C THR A 36 -9.69 7.72 6.15
N ARG A 37 -10.05 9.00 6.04
CA ARG A 37 -9.16 10.05 5.52
C ARG A 37 -7.89 10.18 6.37
N PHE A 38 -8.00 10.07 7.68
CA PHE A 38 -6.82 10.06 8.56
C PHE A 38 -5.94 8.84 8.31
N THR A 39 -6.54 7.64 8.24
CA THR A 39 -5.83 6.40 7.94
C THR A 39 -5.11 6.46 6.59
N HIS A 40 -5.79 6.97 5.56
CA HIS A 40 -5.20 7.16 4.24
C HIS A 40 -4.05 8.17 4.25
N ALA A 41 -4.23 9.31 4.93
CA ALA A 41 -3.17 10.32 5.06
C ALA A 41 -1.95 9.79 5.81
N TRP A 42 -2.14 8.97 6.84
CA TRP A 42 -1.05 8.28 7.54
C TRP A 42 -0.34 7.29 6.61
N ALA A 43 -1.09 6.49 5.83
CA ALA A 43 -0.50 5.55 4.90
C ALA A 43 0.38 6.27 3.86
N ASP A 44 -0.10 7.37 3.28
CA ASP A 44 0.64 8.16 2.30
C ASP A 44 1.87 8.86 2.90
N ALA A 45 1.72 9.43 4.10
CA ALA A 45 2.79 10.23 4.71
C ALA A 45 3.88 9.37 5.37
N ILE A 46 3.54 8.19 5.88
CA ILE A 46 4.42 7.38 6.74
C ILE A 46 4.69 6.00 6.13
N LEU A 47 3.64 5.25 5.81
CA LEU A 47 3.79 3.86 5.36
C LEU A 47 4.43 3.76 3.98
N VAL A 48 3.92 4.52 3.00
CA VAL A 48 4.42 4.50 1.62
C VAL A 48 5.90 4.86 1.55
N PRO A 49 6.40 5.94 2.16
CA PRO A 49 7.84 6.24 2.15
C PRO A 49 8.69 5.18 2.86
N ALA A 50 8.20 4.57 3.94
CA ALA A 50 8.93 3.52 4.66
C ALA A 50 9.07 2.26 3.81
N VAL A 51 7.97 1.77 3.22
CA VAL A 51 7.98 0.63 2.32
C VAL A 51 8.81 0.93 1.06
N ALA A 52 8.68 2.12 0.49
CA ALA A 52 9.42 2.51 -0.70
C ALA A 52 10.94 2.39 -0.50
N ARG A 53 11.48 2.82 0.64
CA ARG A 53 12.92 2.67 0.92
C ARG A 53 13.38 1.21 0.92
N CYS A 54 12.51 0.27 1.29
CA CYS A 54 12.83 -1.15 1.31
C CYS A 54 12.89 -1.74 -0.11
N VAL A 55 12.02 -1.28 -1.03
CA VAL A 55 11.79 -1.94 -2.33
C VAL A 55 12.26 -1.13 -3.56
N ILE A 56 12.66 0.14 -3.42
CA ILE A 56 12.90 1.02 -4.58
C ILE A 56 14.00 0.50 -5.52
N GLY A 57 15.03 -0.14 -4.96
CA GLY A 57 16.15 -0.69 -5.74
C GLY A 57 15.71 -1.78 -6.72
N ASP A 58 14.68 -2.55 -6.36
CA ASP A 58 14.20 -3.70 -7.14
C ASP A 58 13.29 -3.29 -8.30
N ILE A 59 12.79 -2.04 -8.30
CA ILE A 59 11.83 -1.56 -9.30
C ILE A 59 12.46 -1.42 -10.67
N LEU A 60 13.73 -1.01 -10.75
CA LEU A 60 14.37 -0.69 -12.02
C LEU A 60 14.35 -1.88 -13.00
N GLU A 61 14.52 -3.10 -12.47
CA GLU A 61 14.50 -4.35 -13.25
C GLU A 61 13.09 -4.84 -13.56
N ARG A 62 12.05 -4.21 -13.01
CA ARG A 62 10.64 -4.64 -13.08
C ARG A 62 9.71 -3.67 -13.79
N ILE A 63 10.27 -2.60 -14.36
CA ILE A 63 9.55 -1.62 -15.18
C ILE A 63 10.01 -1.68 -16.62
N GLU A 64 9.20 -1.13 -17.52
CA GLU A 64 9.55 -1.06 -18.94
C GLU A 64 10.83 -0.25 -19.17
N LEU A 65 11.65 -0.68 -20.14
CA LEU A 65 12.93 -0.05 -20.49
C LEU A 65 12.82 1.47 -20.72
N LYS A 66 11.71 1.93 -21.29
CA LYS A 66 11.46 3.36 -21.56
C LYS A 66 11.38 4.21 -20.29
N ASP A 67 10.99 3.61 -19.17
CA ASP A 67 10.76 4.31 -17.90
C ASP A 67 12.00 4.28 -17.01
N GLN A 68 12.97 3.39 -17.26
CA GLN A 68 14.13 3.16 -16.41
C GLN A 68 15.02 4.39 -16.23
N ALA A 69 15.32 5.13 -17.30
CA ALA A 69 16.19 6.30 -17.23
C ALA A 69 15.57 7.42 -16.36
N TYR A 70 14.29 7.72 -16.59
CA TYR A 70 13.55 8.68 -15.78
C TYR A 70 13.41 8.21 -14.33
N PHE A 71 13.08 6.92 -14.12
CA PHE A 71 12.93 6.33 -12.80
C PHE A 71 14.23 6.48 -12.00
N ARG A 72 15.36 6.00 -12.53
CA ARG A 72 16.66 6.12 -11.83
C ARG A 72 16.96 7.57 -11.46
N ALA A 73 16.94 8.48 -12.45
CA ALA A 73 17.29 9.88 -12.21
C ALA A 73 16.41 10.53 -11.12
N SER A 74 15.09 10.39 -11.23
CA SER A 74 14.15 10.99 -10.29
C SER A 74 14.19 10.37 -8.89
N ARG A 75 14.50 9.08 -8.76
CA ARG A 75 14.56 8.41 -7.45
C ARG A 75 15.87 8.72 -6.76
N GLU A 76 16.99 8.67 -7.47
CA GLU A 76 18.30 9.02 -6.90
C GLU A 76 18.33 10.49 -6.47
N GLU A 77 17.73 11.41 -7.24
CA GLU A 77 17.55 12.81 -6.81
C GLU A 77 16.70 12.91 -5.54
N ARG A 78 15.56 12.21 -5.47
CA ARG A 78 14.65 12.24 -4.32
C ARG A 78 15.29 11.69 -3.04
N PHE A 79 16.09 10.62 -3.14
CA PHE A 79 16.68 9.95 -1.99
C PHE A 79 18.10 10.42 -1.66
N GLY A 80 18.76 11.13 -2.57
CA GLY A 80 20.16 11.57 -2.43
C GLY A 80 21.17 10.42 -2.38
N LEU A 81 20.78 9.23 -2.86
CA LEU A 81 21.56 8.00 -2.86
C LEU A 81 21.33 7.27 -4.19
N SER A 82 22.32 6.49 -4.65
CA SER A 82 22.11 5.60 -5.78
C SER A 82 21.12 4.47 -5.42
N LEU A 83 20.47 3.86 -6.42
CA LEU A 83 19.57 2.73 -6.17
C LEU A 83 20.30 1.52 -5.55
N GLU A 84 21.57 1.35 -5.87
CA GLU A 84 22.45 0.32 -5.31
C GLU A 84 22.74 0.59 -3.83
N GLN A 85 23.09 1.83 -3.47
CA GLN A 85 23.27 2.24 -2.07
C GLN A 85 21.99 2.08 -1.25
N MET A 86 20.83 2.38 -1.85
CA MET A 86 19.52 2.13 -1.23
C MET A 86 19.30 0.64 -0.97
N THR A 87 19.71 -0.23 -1.90
CA THR A 87 19.60 -1.69 -1.78
C THR A 87 20.52 -2.23 -0.69
N GLU A 88 21.77 -1.76 -0.62
CA GLU A 88 22.73 -2.13 0.43
C GLU A 88 22.22 -1.78 1.83
N ARG A 89 21.49 -0.67 1.96
CA ARG A 89 20.91 -0.19 3.23
C ARG A 89 19.55 -0.79 3.57
N ARG A 90 19.01 -1.68 2.73
CA ARG A 90 17.69 -2.30 2.94
C ARG A 90 17.50 -2.88 4.34
N PRO A 91 18.46 -3.61 4.97
CA PRO A 91 18.27 -4.13 6.32
C PRO A 91 17.95 -3.05 7.36
N GLU A 92 18.57 -1.86 7.25
CA GLU A 92 18.28 -0.71 8.11
C GLU A 92 16.85 -0.20 7.90
N TYR A 93 16.39 -0.17 6.65
CA TYR A 93 15.05 0.30 6.28
C TYR A 93 13.96 -0.67 6.72
N VAL A 94 14.20 -1.98 6.58
CA VAL A 94 13.30 -3.02 7.08
C VAL A 94 13.20 -2.93 8.61
N GLN A 95 14.31 -2.72 9.32
CA GLN A 95 14.25 -2.49 10.76
C GLN A 95 13.48 -1.20 11.12
N ALA A 96 13.66 -0.12 10.36
CA ALA A 96 12.93 1.13 10.57
C ALA A 96 11.43 1.02 10.26
N LEU A 97 11.03 0.10 9.36
CA LEU A 97 9.63 -0.16 8.99
C LEU A 97 8.79 -0.57 10.21
N ASP A 98 9.40 -1.20 11.22
CA ASP A 98 8.70 -1.60 12.44
C ASP A 98 7.99 -0.45 13.15
N THR A 99 8.61 0.73 13.17
CA THR A 99 8.01 1.93 13.79
C THR A 99 6.82 2.41 12.98
N ALA A 100 6.93 2.38 11.65
CA ALA A 100 5.83 2.76 10.77
C ALA A 100 4.66 1.77 10.88
N LEU A 101 4.90 0.48 11.10
CA LEU A 101 3.86 -0.55 11.22
C LEU A 101 3.16 -0.59 12.58
N LEU A 102 3.71 0.06 13.61
CA LEU A 102 3.20 -0.03 14.98
C LEU A 102 1.70 0.29 15.11
N PRO A 103 1.15 1.37 14.53
CA PRO A 103 -0.29 1.67 14.63
C PRO A 103 -1.16 0.55 14.02
N LEU A 104 -0.74 0.02 12.87
CA LEU A 104 -1.45 -1.06 12.18
C LEU A 104 -1.40 -2.37 12.99
N ARG A 105 -0.23 -2.73 13.53
CA ARG A 105 -0.09 -3.89 14.43
C ARG A 105 -0.94 -3.77 15.68
N VAL A 106 -0.97 -2.59 16.31
CA VAL A 106 -1.82 -2.34 17.49
C VAL A 106 -3.30 -2.52 17.16
N CYS A 107 -3.73 -2.01 16.00
CA CYS A 107 -5.09 -2.15 15.49
C CYS A 107 -5.44 -3.63 15.24
N LEU A 108 -4.64 -4.34 14.44
CA LEU A 108 -4.92 -5.70 14.00
C LEU A 108 -4.77 -6.76 15.10
N ARG A 109 -4.11 -6.46 16.22
CA ARG A 109 -4.16 -7.31 17.41
C ARG A 109 -5.54 -7.35 18.08
N ARG A 110 -6.40 -6.37 17.82
CA ARG A 110 -7.73 -6.24 18.45
C ARG A 110 -8.87 -6.61 17.53
N GLN A 111 -8.68 -6.52 16.23
CA GLN A 111 -9.72 -6.72 15.23
C GLN A 111 -9.16 -7.30 13.93
N SER A 112 -10.02 -7.97 13.16
CA SER A 112 -9.61 -8.70 11.96
C SER A 112 -9.25 -7.81 10.77
N TRP A 113 -9.89 -6.64 10.68
CA TRP A 113 -9.70 -5.63 9.64
C TRP A 113 -9.48 -4.26 10.27
N VAL A 114 -8.83 -3.36 9.56
CA VAL A 114 -8.66 -1.96 9.98
C VAL A 114 -10.03 -1.29 10.13
N ALA A 115 -10.97 -1.62 9.26
CA ALA A 115 -12.36 -1.14 9.33
C ALA A 115 -13.26 -1.91 10.32
N GLY A 116 -12.75 -2.90 11.06
CA GLY A 116 -13.50 -3.63 12.08
C GLY A 116 -13.93 -5.03 11.63
N GLU A 117 -15.24 -5.25 11.45
CA GLU A 117 -15.83 -6.57 11.17
C GLU A 117 -15.61 -7.05 9.73
N ALA A 118 -15.54 -6.13 8.78
CA ALA A 118 -15.32 -6.40 7.35
C ALA A 118 -14.31 -5.39 6.77
N PRO A 119 -13.59 -5.72 5.68
CA PRO A 119 -12.65 -4.79 5.07
C PRO A 119 -13.40 -3.63 4.40
N ALA A 120 -12.83 -2.43 4.48
CA ALA A 120 -13.34 -1.24 3.79
C ALA A 120 -12.18 -0.48 3.11
N TYR A 121 -12.43 0.74 2.62
CA TYR A 121 -11.41 1.49 1.89
C TYR A 121 -10.13 1.75 2.70
N ALA A 122 -10.24 1.85 4.03
CA ALA A 122 -9.07 1.90 4.91
C ALA A 122 -8.13 0.71 4.66
N ASP A 123 -8.66 -0.51 4.69
CA ASP A 123 -7.91 -1.74 4.42
C ASP A 123 -7.35 -1.75 2.99
N TYR A 124 -8.16 -1.39 1.99
CA TYR A 124 -7.74 -1.38 0.58
C TYR A 124 -6.57 -0.41 0.33
N SER A 125 -6.64 0.78 0.93
CA SER A 125 -5.61 1.82 0.78
C SER A 125 -4.26 1.38 1.36
N ILE A 126 -4.27 0.75 2.53
CA ILE A 126 -3.07 0.21 3.18
C ILE A 126 -2.57 -1.02 2.40
N PHE A 127 -3.48 -1.90 2.00
CA PHE A 127 -3.13 -3.13 1.29
C PHE A 127 -2.45 -2.85 -0.04
N GLY A 128 -2.86 -1.80 -0.75
CA GLY A 128 -2.21 -1.37 -1.99
C GLY A 128 -0.69 -1.18 -1.85
N VAL A 129 -0.22 -0.72 -0.69
CA VAL A 129 1.21 -0.54 -0.41
C VAL A 129 1.93 -1.88 -0.27
N PHE A 130 1.33 -2.84 0.45
CA PHE A 130 1.90 -4.17 0.62
C PHE A 130 1.81 -5.01 -0.67
N GLN A 131 0.73 -4.88 -1.42
CA GLN A 131 0.58 -5.51 -2.73
C GLN A 131 1.65 -4.99 -3.69
N TRP A 132 1.90 -3.68 -3.69
CA TRP A 132 2.99 -3.08 -4.47
C TRP A 132 4.35 -3.66 -4.07
N ALA A 133 4.67 -3.70 -2.78
CA ALA A 133 5.93 -4.29 -2.32
C ALA A 133 6.07 -5.76 -2.77
N ARG A 134 5.02 -6.56 -2.57
CA ARG A 134 5.00 -8.00 -2.90
C ARG A 134 5.28 -8.29 -4.37
N VAL A 135 4.76 -7.48 -5.30
CA VAL A 135 4.96 -7.71 -6.75
C VAL A 135 6.28 -7.12 -7.27
N ILE A 136 6.95 -6.28 -6.48
CA ILE A 136 8.16 -5.56 -6.87
C ILE A 136 9.42 -6.12 -6.22
N SER A 137 9.36 -6.64 -5.01
CA SER A 137 10.56 -7.04 -4.27
C SER A 137 10.43 -8.47 -3.77
N PRO A 138 11.48 -9.30 -3.91
CA PRO A 138 11.51 -10.61 -3.26
C PRO A 138 11.75 -10.50 -1.75
N GLU A 139 12.02 -9.30 -1.23
CA GLU A 139 12.20 -9.08 0.21
C GLU A 139 10.89 -9.31 0.97
N ASP A 140 10.94 -10.15 2.00
CA ASP A 140 9.80 -10.32 2.90
C ASP A 140 9.83 -9.25 4.00
N LEU A 141 8.91 -8.29 3.90
CA LEU A 141 8.82 -7.16 4.83
C LEU A 141 8.14 -7.51 6.16
N LEU A 142 7.51 -8.69 6.26
CA LEU A 142 6.70 -9.12 7.39
C LEU A 142 7.03 -10.56 7.76
N THR A 143 7.23 -10.85 9.05
CA THR A 143 7.35 -12.25 9.50
C THR A 143 5.98 -12.91 9.57
N THR A 144 5.92 -14.25 9.53
CA THR A 144 4.67 -15.02 9.60
C THR A 144 3.90 -14.85 10.91
N GLU A 145 4.57 -14.43 11.98
CA GLU A 145 3.98 -14.16 13.30
C GLU A 145 3.43 -12.73 13.42
N ASP A 146 3.67 -11.87 12.43
CA ASP A 146 3.17 -10.49 12.43
C ASP A 146 1.66 -10.47 12.16
N PRO A 147 0.82 -9.81 12.98
CA PRO A 147 -0.62 -9.66 12.69
C PRO A 147 -0.89 -8.97 11.34
N VAL A 148 0.04 -8.14 10.85
CA VAL A 148 -0.05 -7.52 9.52
C VAL A 148 0.13 -8.57 8.41
N PHE A 149 0.94 -9.61 8.63
CA PHE A 149 1.09 -10.72 7.67
C PHE A 149 -0.24 -11.44 7.51
N GLU A 150 -0.89 -11.84 8.61
CA GLU A 150 -2.18 -12.54 8.55
C GLU A 150 -3.25 -11.68 7.86
N TRP A 151 -3.34 -10.39 8.22
CA TRP A 151 -4.25 -9.45 7.57
C TRP A 151 -3.96 -9.30 6.07
N ARG A 152 -2.68 -9.22 5.66
CA ARG A 152 -2.28 -9.15 4.25
C ARG A 152 -2.71 -10.41 3.49
N GLU A 153 -2.57 -11.59 4.09
CA GLU A 153 -3.03 -12.84 3.47
C GLU A 153 -4.55 -12.86 3.27
N LYS A 154 -5.33 -12.42 4.27
CA LYS A 154 -6.80 -12.27 4.12
C LYS A 154 -7.17 -11.25 3.04
N MET A 155 -6.41 -10.17 2.92
CA MET A 155 -6.57 -9.16 1.87
C MET A 155 -6.28 -9.72 0.47
N LEU A 156 -5.25 -10.57 0.32
CA LEU A 156 -4.90 -11.23 -0.93
C LEU A 156 -6.03 -12.14 -1.45
N ASP A 157 -6.80 -12.73 -0.54
CA ASP A 157 -7.93 -13.62 -0.84
C ASP A 157 -9.24 -12.88 -1.20
N GLN A 158 -9.31 -11.56 -0.99
CA GLN A 158 -10.50 -10.77 -1.34
C GLN A 158 -10.73 -10.74 -2.86
N PHE A 159 -12.00 -10.58 -3.26
CA PHE A 159 -12.44 -10.45 -4.66
C PHE A 159 -11.98 -11.63 -5.53
N ASP A 160 -12.28 -12.85 -5.10
CA ASP A 160 -11.87 -14.10 -5.75
C ASP A 160 -10.36 -14.17 -5.99
N GLY A 161 -9.60 -13.84 -4.94
CA GLY A 161 -8.14 -13.87 -4.94
C GLY A 161 -7.49 -12.85 -5.86
N LEU A 162 -8.11 -11.68 -6.09
CA LEU A 162 -7.62 -10.68 -7.04
C LEU A 162 -6.14 -10.31 -6.80
N GLY A 163 -5.74 -10.13 -5.55
CA GLY A 163 -4.36 -9.80 -5.20
C GLY A 163 -3.37 -10.91 -5.55
N ARG A 164 -3.79 -12.18 -5.43
CA ARG A 164 -2.97 -13.36 -5.75
C ARG A 164 -2.77 -13.60 -7.25
N ARG A 165 -3.62 -13.02 -8.11
CA ARG A 165 -3.47 -13.15 -9.58
C ARG A 165 -2.19 -12.52 -10.11
N PHE A 166 -1.61 -11.59 -9.35
CA PHE A 166 -0.29 -11.04 -9.64
C PHE A 166 0.77 -11.84 -8.90
N ALA A 167 1.72 -12.42 -9.64
CA ALA A 167 2.82 -13.18 -9.06
C ALA A 167 3.62 -12.30 -8.06
N ALA A 168 4.03 -12.89 -6.95
CA ALA A 168 5.03 -12.24 -6.10
C ALA A 168 6.35 -12.18 -6.85
N ALA A 169 7.16 -11.16 -6.56
CA ALA A 169 8.52 -11.13 -7.07
C ALA A 169 9.32 -12.31 -6.51
N SER A 170 10.12 -12.93 -7.38
CA SER A 170 11.07 -14.01 -7.06
C SER A 170 12.51 -13.54 -7.16
#